data_AF-A0ABC9PES6-F1
#
_entry.id   AF-A0ABC9PES6-F1
#
_cell.length_a   1.000
_cell.length_b   1.000
_cell.length_c   1.000
_cell.angle_alpha   90.00
_cell.angle_beta   90.00
_cell.angle_gamma   90.00
#
_symmetry.space_group_name_H-M   'P 1'
#
loop_
_entity.id
_entity.type
_entity.pdbx_description
1 polymer ?
#
loop_
_entity_poly.entity_id
_entity_poly.type
_entity_poly.pdbx_seq_one_letter_code
_entity_poly.pdbx_strand_id
1 'polypeptide(L)'
;MLEYTIVNQGGLNMFFIPFFFIILVIIFIFLLLSAVYVVRQQSVAIIERFGRYHKTSSSGINFRLPLGIDKIAARVQLRLLQSEIVVETKTQDNVFVTMNVATQYRVNENNVIDAYYKLMRPEAQIKSYIEDALRSSVPKLTLDELFEKKDEIALEVQKQVAEEMSTYGYIIVKTLITKVEPDAEVKQSMNEINAAQRKRVAAQELAEADKIKIVTAASAEAEKDRLHGVGIAEQRKAIVDGLADSIKELKGANIELTEEQIMSILLTNQYLDTLNNFADSSGNNTIFLPANPEGVESIRTQILSALKAK
;
A
#
# COMPACT_ATOMS: atom_id res chain seq x y z
N MET A 1 -4.08 87.48 85.62
CA MET A 1 -5.47 87.24 85.19
C MET A 1 -5.41 87.10 83.66
N LEU A 2 -5.67 85.87 83.17
CA LEU A 2 -6.05 85.47 81.80
C LEU A 2 -5.05 85.74 80.65
N GLU A 3 -4.32 84.72 80.18
CA GLU A 3 -4.69 83.77 79.10
C GLU A 3 -4.54 84.38 77.69
N TYR A 4 -3.60 83.85 76.90
CA TYR A 4 -3.90 82.96 75.76
C TYR A 4 -2.59 82.56 75.07
N THR A 5 -2.13 81.35 75.38
CA THR A 5 -1.15 80.61 74.60
C THR A 5 -1.84 80.12 73.32
N ILE A 6 -1.59 80.73 72.17
CA ILE A 6 -1.97 80.14 70.88
C ILE A 6 -0.83 79.24 70.42
N VAL A 7 -0.95 77.97 70.78
CA VAL A 7 -0.15 76.85 70.29
C VAL A 7 -0.49 76.60 68.82
N ASN A 8 0.50 76.81 67.96
CA ASN A 8 0.90 75.94 66.85
C ASN A 8 -0.16 74.98 66.28
N GLN A 9 -0.87 75.40 65.21
CA GLN A 9 -1.63 74.51 64.32
C GLN A 9 -1.36 74.74 62.82
N GLY A 10 -0.24 75.38 62.46
CA GLY A 10 0.11 75.66 61.05
C GLY A 10 1.03 74.63 60.40
N GLY A 11 1.84 73.91 61.19
CA GLY A 11 2.94 73.08 60.67
C GLY A 11 2.57 71.66 60.26
N LEU A 12 1.45 71.12 60.74
CA LEU A 12 1.06 69.74 60.42
C LEU A 12 0.50 69.62 59.00
N ASN A 13 -0.31 70.60 58.55
CA ASN A 13 -0.96 70.55 57.23
C ASN A 13 0.04 70.67 56.06
N MET A 14 1.19 71.31 56.26
CA MET A 14 2.16 71.55 55.20
C MET A 14 2.95 70.28 54.79
N PHE A 15 3.07 69.30 55.68
CA PHE A 15 3.67 67.99 55.38
C PHE A 15 2.64 66.94 54.95
N PHE A 16 1.39 67.06 55.40
CA PHE A 16 0.32 66.12 55.03
C PHE A 16 -0.15 66.27 53.57
N ILE A 17 -0.19 67.49 53.03
CA ILE A 17 -0.62 67.74 51.63
C ILE A 17 0.30 67.08 50.59
N PRO A 18 1.64 67.23 50.64
CA PRO A 18 2.52 66.54 49.68
C PRO A 18 2.52 65.02 49.87
N PHE A 19 2.41 64.53 51.11
CA PHE A 19 2.31 63.10 51.39
C PHE A 19 1.01 62.48 50.83
N PHE A 20 -0.12 63.17 50.97
CA PHE A 20 -1.40 62.78 50.37
C PHE A 20 -1.31 62.73 48.84
N PHE A 21 -0.67 63.72 48.21
CA PHE A 21 -0.45 63.73 46.76
C PHE A 21 0.42 62.55 46.30
N ILE A 22 1.48 62.21 47.05
CA ILE A 22 2.34 61.06 46.76
C ILE A 22 1.55 59.75 46.84
N ILE A 23 0.72 59.56 47.87
CA ILE A 23 -0.17 58.39 48.00
C ILE A 23 -1.14 58.31 46.84
N LEU A 24 -1.74 59.44 46.44
CA LEU A 24 -2.70 59.49 45.33
C LEU A 24 -2.03 59.13 43.99
N VAL A 25 -0.80 59.60 43.76
CA VAL A 25 0.01 59.23 42.58
C VAL A 25 0.36 57.74 42.58
N ILE A 26 0.75 57.18 43.73
CA ILE A 26 1.04 55.74 43.86
C ILE A 26 -0.22 54.90 43.58
N ILE A 27 -1.37 55.29 44.14
CA ILE A 27 -2.66 54.64 43.87
C ILE A 27 -3.02 54.73 42.39
N PHE A 28 -2.81 55.88 41.76
CA PHE A 28 -3.08 56.07 40.33
C PHE A 28 -2.19 55.19 39.45
N ILE A 29 -0.89 55.11 39.76
CA ILE A 29 0.07 54.24 39.07
C ILE A 29 -0.31 52.76 39.25
N PHE A 30 -0.68 52.34 40.46
CA PHE A 30 -1.14 50.98 40.73
C PHE A 30 -2.41 50.63 39.93
N LEU A 31 -3.34 51.57 39.83
CA LEU A 31 -4.59 51.43 39.10
C LEU A 31 -4.34 51.31 37.58
N LEU A 32 -3.39 52.07 37.04
CA LEU A 32 -2.91 51.95 35.65
C LEU A 32 -2.24 50.60 35.37
N LEU A 33 -1.32 50.16 36.22
CA LEU A 33 -0.65 48.85 36.07
C LEU A 33 -1.64 47.69 36.17
N SER A 34 -2.63 47.78 37.06
CA SER A 34 -3.68 46.76 37.20
C SER A 34 -4.67 46.74 36.02
N ALA A 35 -4.78 47.84 35.27
CA ALA A 35 -5.67 47.97 34.12
C ALA A 35 -5.09 47.32 32.85
N VAL A 36 -3.77 47.20 32.75
CA VAL A 36 -3.10 46.60 31.58
C VAL A 36 -3.02 45.08 31.73
N TYR A 37 -3.38 44.34 30.69
CA TYR A 37 -3.11 42.91 30.61
C TYR A 37 -2.72 42.50 29.19
N VAL A 38 -1.95 41.41 29.10
CA VAL A 38 -1.44 40.89 27.83
C VAL A 38 -2.13 39.56 27.51
N VAL A 39 -2.67 39.48 26.29
CA VAL A 39 -3.22 38.25 25.72
C VAL A 39 -2.16 37.63 24.82
N ARG A 40 -1.83 36.35 25.04
CA ARG A 40 -0.85 35.61 24.24
C ARG A 40 -1.36 35.47 22.79
N GLN A 41 -0.43 35.30 21.86
CA GLN A 41 -0.74 34.96 20.48
C GLN A 41 -1.60 33.68 20.41
N GLN A 42 -2.50 33.58 19.42
CA GLN A 42 -3.36 32.40 19.20
C GLN A 42 -4.26 32.09 20.41
N SER A 43 -4.62 33.11 21.16
CA SER A 43 -5.55 33.05 22.29
C SER A 43 -6.39 34.31 22.33
N VAL A 44 -7.61 34.17 22.83
CA VAL A 44 -8.59 35.24 22.96
C VAL A 44 -9.08 35.26 24.40
N ALA A 45 -9.19 36.44 25.00
CA ALA A 45 -9.72 36.62 26.34
C ALA A 45 -11.16 37.11 26.28
N ILE A 46 -12.07 36.42 26.97
CA ILE A 46 -13.46 36.83 27.15
C ILE A 46 -13.54 37.66 28.43
N ILE A 47 -14.11 38.85 28.34
CA ILE A 47 -14.24 39.76 29.47
C ILE A 47 -15.71 39.90 29.85
N GLU A 48 -15.97 39.73 31.14
CA GLU A 48 -17.25 39.97 31.76
C GLU A 48 -17.19 41.23 32.62
N ARG A 49 -18.23 42.04 32.53
CA ARG A 49 -18.49 43.16 33.44
C ARG A 49 -19.67 42.80 34.33
N PHE A 50 -19.42 42.71 35.65
CA PHE A 50 -20.43 42.27 36.62
C PHE A 50 -21.16 40.97 36.23
N GLY A 51 -20.47 40.03 35.58
CA GLY A 51 -21.03 38.74 35.14
C GLY A 51 -21.77 38.78 33.79
N ARG A 52 -21.87 39.93 33.12
CA ARG A 52 -22.38 40.03 31.75
C ARG A 52 -21.22 40.08 30.75
N TYR A 53 -21.34 39.39 29.62
CA TYR A 53 -20.42 39.54 28.50
C TYR A 53 -20.28 41.02 28.10
N HIS A 54 -19.03 41.51 28.02
CA HIS A 54 -18.73 42.88 27.62
C HIS A 54 -17.97 42.95 26.30
N LYS A 55 -16.78 42.31 26.24
CA LYS A 55 -15.94 42.33 25.05
C LYS A 55 -15.05 41.10 24.94
N THR A 56 -14.64 40.83 23.71
CA THR A 56 -13.66 39.80 23.37
C THR A 56 -12.35 40.50 22.98
N SER A 57 -11.27 40.16 23.66
CA SER A 57 -9.94 40.77 23.43
C SER A 57 -9.02 39.82 22.68
N SER A 58 -8.58 40.27 21.50
CA SER A 58 -7.59 39.59 20.66
C SER A 58 -6.17 39.70 21.24
N SER A 59 -5.22 39.01 20.61
CA SER A 59 -3.82 38.97 21.02
C SER A 59 -3.18 40.35 21.04
N GLY A 60 -2.39 40.63 22.08
CA GLY A 60 -1.74 41.93 22.29
C GLY A 60 -2.04 42.55 23.66
N ILE A 61 -1.62 43.80 23.82
CA ILE A 61 -1.83 44.58 25.03
C ILE A 61 -3.26 45.12 25.01
N ASN A 62 -4.02 44.81 26.04
CA ASN A 62 -5.40 45.24 26.20
C ASN A 62 -5.58 45.95 27.55
N PHE A 63 -6.56 46.84 27.60
CA PHE A 63 -6.95 47.57 28.81
C PHE A 63 -8.28 47.06 29.34
N ARG A 64 -8.36 46.83 30.66
CA ARG A 64 -9.58 46.51 31.42
C ARG A 64 -9.80 47.53 32.51
N LEU A 65 -11.05 47.73 32.93
CA LEU A 65 -11.30 48.55 34.11
C LEU A 65 -10.75 47.85 35.38
N PRO A 66 -9.94 48.56 36.19
CA PRO A 66 -9.44 48.06 37.46
C PRO A 66 -10.56 47.99 38.52
N LEU A 67 -10.25 47.49 39.72
CA LEU A 67 -11.19 47.31 40.85
C LEU A 67 -12.23 46.17 40.68
N GLY A 68 -11.95 45.19 39.82
CA GLY A 68 -12.77 43.97 39.72
C GLY A 68 -14.10 44.14 38.99
N ILE A 69 -14.32 45.30 38.36
CA ILE A 69 -15.46 45.59 37.48
C ILE A 69 -15.41 44.69 36.25
N ASP A 70 -14.26 44.65 35.57
CA ASP A 70 -13.98 43.80 34.42
C ASP A 70 -13.13 42.59 34.84
N LYS A 71 -13.71 41.39 34.72
CA LYS A 71 -13.04 40.11 35.01
C LYS A 71 -12.79 39.34 33.72
N ILE A 72 -11.63 38.69 33.64
CA ILE A 72 -11.33 37.76 32.54
C ILE A 72 -12.03 36.45 32.90
N ALA A 73 -13.10 36.12 32.19
CA ALA A 73 -13.90 34.92 32.43
C ALA A 73 -13.16 33.67 31.97
N ALA A 74 -12.62 33.72 30.75
CA ALA A 74 -11.82 32.64 30.18
C ALA A 74 -10.82 33.13 29.15
N ARG A 75 -9.79 32.32 28.95
CA ARG A 75 -8.84 32.44 27.84
C ARG A 75 -9.07 31.25 26.91
N VAL A 76 -9.64 31.51 25.75
CA VAL A 76 -9.94 30.49 24.74
C VAL A 76 -8.76 30.41 23.78
N GLN A 77 -8.31 29.19 23.52
CA GLN A 77 -7.19 28.95 22.61
C GLN A 77 -7.71 28.75 21.18
N LEU A 78 -7.10 29.45 20.22
CA LEU A 78 -7.47 29.37 18.81
C LEU A 78 -6.67 28.31 18.02
N ARG A 79 -5.66 27.72 18.67
CA ARG A 79 -4.84 26.66 18.07
C ARG A 79 -5.70 25.44 17.73
N LEU A 80 -5.31 24.75 16.67
CA LEU A 80 -5.90 23.48 16.27
C LEU A 80 -5.70 22.45 17.37
N LEU A 81 -6.80 21.76 17.70
CA LEU A 81 -6.86 20.66 18.65
C LEU A 81 -7.20 19.39 17.88
N GLN A 82 -6.72 18.25 18.37
CA GLN A 82 -7.04 16.93 17.85
C GLN A 82 -7.71 16.13 18.97
N SER A 83 -8.85 15.51 18.65
CA SER A 83 -9.48 14.51 19.50
C SER A 83 -9.52 13.18 18.77
N GLU A 84 -9.20 12.11 19.50
CA GLU A 84 -9.24 10.74 19.02
C GLU A 84 -10.44 10.05 19.64
N ILE A 85 -11.33 9.54 18.79
CA ILE A 85 -12.62 9.01 19.18
C ILE A 85 -12.69 7.58 18.67
N VAL A 86 -13.02 6.66 19.56
CA VAL A 86 -13.25 5.25 19.23
C VAL A 86 -14.76 5.03 19.19
N VAL A 87 -15.24 4.48 18.09
CA VAL A 87 -16.65 4.17 17.86
C VAL A 87 -16.79 2.71 17.45
N GLU A 88 -17.69 2.00 18.11
CA GLU A 88 -18.08 0.65 17.73
C GLU A 88 -19.41 0.68 16.99
N THR A 89 -19.46 0.00 15.84
CA THR A 89 -20.66 -0.09 15.00
C THR A 89 -20.70 -1.43 14.28
N LYS A 90 -21.82 -1.69 13.59
CA LYS A 90 -22.01 -2.88 12.75
C LYS A 90 -22.08 -2.49 11.29
N THR A 91 -21.48 -3.30 10.44
CA THR A 91 -21.60 -3.21 8.99
C THR A 91 -22.88 -3.90 8.48
N GLN A 92 -23.16 -3.77 7.19
CA GLN A 92 -24.31 -4.41 6.53
C GLN A 92 -24.30 -5.94 6.64
N ASP A 93 -23.11 -6.54 6.64
CA ASP A 93 -22.85 -7.98 6.81
C ASP A 93 -22.85 -8.44 8.27
N ASN A 94 -23.34 -7.60 9.20
CA ASN A 94 -23.47 -7.90 10.63
C ASN A 94 -22.14 -8.24 11.31
N VAL A 95 -21.05 -7.65 10.83
CA VAL A 95 -19.73 -7.71 11.47
C VAL A 95 -19.60 -6.51 12.41
N PHE A 96 -19.18 -6.77 13.65
CA PHE A 96 -18.81 -5.71 14.58
C PHE A 96 -17.45 -5.14 14.19
N VAL A 97 -17.39 -3.82 14.07
CA VAL A 97 -16.17 -3.08 13.73
C VAL A 97 -15.94 -1.95 14.73
N THR A 98 -14.70 -1.84 15.17
CA THR A 98 -14.18 -0.72 15.95
C THR A 98 -13.47 0.25 15.02
N MET A 99 -13.88 1.51 15.03
CA MET A 99 -13.31 2.56 14.20
C MET A 99 -12.66 3.63 15.06
N ASN A 100 -11.41 3.95 14.74
CA ASN A 100 -10.68 5.05 15.37
C ASN A 100 -10.73 6.27 14.45
N VAL A 101 -11.35 7.33 14.92
CA VAL A 101 -11.53 8.59 14.19
C VAL A 101 -10.71 9.67 14.86
N ALA A 102 -9.85 10.33 14.09
CA ALA A 102 -9.13 11.52 14.53
C ALA A 102 -9.79 12.75 13.90
N THR A 103 -10.29 13.65 14.75
CA THR A 103 -10.92 14.90 14.31
C THR A 103 -10.13 16.10 14.78
N GLN A 104 -9.79 16.96 13.82
CA GLN A 104 -9.11 18.21 14.04
C GLN A 104 -10.12 19.35 14.06
N TYR A 105 -10.12 20.13 15.13
CA TYR A 105 -11.06 21.24 15.31
C TYR A 105 -10.38 22.44 15.95
N ARG A 106 -10.98 23.61 15.75
CA ARG A 106 -10.55 24.86 16.39
C ARG A 106 -11.75 25.77 16.64
N VAL A 107 -11.60 26.69 17.58
CA VAL A 107 -12.62 27.73 17.80
C VAL A 107 -12.57 28.75 16.66
N ASN A 108 -13.75 29.16 16.18
CA ASN A 108 -13.86 30.26 15.22
C ASN A 108 -13.55 31.59 15.93
N GLU A 109 -12.57 32.34 15.42
CA GLU A 109 -12.16 33.63 15.97
C GLU A 109 -13.30 34.66 16.00
N ASN A 110 -14.26 34.55 15.09
CA ASN A 110 -15.42 35.44 15.01
C ASN A 110 -16.52 35.07 16.03
N ASN A 111 -16.61 33.80 16.44
CA ASN A 111 -17.71 33.27 17.27
C ASN A 111 -17.19 32.66 18.59
N VAL A 112 -16.19 33.29 19.21
CA VAL A 112 -15.60 32.83 20.47
C VAL A 112 -16.60 32.89 21.64
N ILE A 113 -17.56 33.80 21.58
CA ILE A 113 -18.62 33.97 22.59
C ILE A 113 -19.48 32.69 22.66
N ASP A 114 -19.94 32.24 21.50
CA ASP A 114 -20.78 31.05 21.36
C ASP A 114 -20.04 29.80 21.83
N ALA A 115 -18.75 29.69 21.46
CA ALA A 115 -17.92 28.56 21.84
C ALA A 115 -17.72 28.41 23.36
N TYR A 116 -17.76 29.52 24.11
CA TYR A 116 -17.59 29.49 25.57
C TYR A 116 -18.93 29.38 26.32
N TYR A 117 -19.97 30.10 25.89
CA TYR A 117 -21.22 30.16 26.64
C TYR A 117 -22.25 29.10 26.22
N LYS A 118 -22.22 28.62 24.97
CA LYS A 118 -23.21 27.63 24.50
C LYS A 118 -22.79 26.19 24.79
N LEU A 119 -21.48 25.90 24.82
CA LEU A 119 -20.99 24.53 24.90
C LEU A 119 -19.88 24.36 25.94
N MET A 120 -20.18 23.61 27.00
CA MET A 120 -19.23 23.34 28.08
C MET A 120 -18.16 22.30 27.72
N ARG A 121 -18.54 21.23 26.99
CA ARG A 121 -17.66 20.09 26.67
C ARG A 121 -17.66 19.81 25.15
N PRO A 122 -16.86 20.55 24.36
CA PRO A 122 -16.85 20.39 22.91
C PRO A 122 -16.42 18.99 22.46
N GLU A 123 -15.43 18.39 23.13
CA GLU A 123 -14.94 17.06 22.77
C GLU A 123 -16.02 15.97 22.90
N ALA A 124 -16.79 15.99 23.99
CA ALA A 124 -17.87 15.05 24.20
C ALA A 124 -19.00 15.23 23.16
N GLN A 125 -19.31 16.48 22.82
CA GLN A 125 -20.33 16.78 21.82
C GLN A 125 -19.92 16.33 20.41
N ILE A 126 -18.67 16.62 20.02
CA ILE A 126 -18.08 16.16 18.75
C ILE A 126 -18.12 14.64 18.67
N LYS A 127 -17.75 13.95 19.76
CA LYS A 127 -17.85 12.49 19.87
C LYS A 127 -19.27 11.99 19.61
N SER A 128 -20.28 12.57 20.25
CA SER A 128 -21.67 12.16 20.05
C SER A 128 -22.14 12.32 18.60
N TYR A 129 -21.81 13.44 17.95
CA TYR A 129 -22.18 13.65 16.55
C TYR A 129 -21.44 12.71 15.59
N ILE A 130 -20.15 12.43 15.83
CA ILE A 130 -19.39 11.46 15.04
C ILE A 130 -19.97 10.05 15.20
N GLU A 131 -20.32 9.68 16.44
CA GLU A 131 -20.97 8.40 16.72
C GLU A 131 -22.30 8.25 15.98
N ASP A 132 -23.14 9.28 15.99
CA ASP A 132 -24.42 9.28 15.28
C ASP A 132 -24.25 9.18 13.76
N ALA A 133 -23.35 10.00 13.19
CA ALA A 133 -23.04 9.99 11.77
C ALA A 133 -22.51 8.61 11.30
N LEU A 134 -21.58 8.01 12.05
CA LEU A 134 -21.05 6.68 11.73
C LEU A 134 -22.10 5.58 11.91
N ARG A 135 -22.95 5.65 12.94
CA ARG A 135 -24.06 4.68 13.12
C ARG A 135 -25.12 4.78 12.03
N SER A 136 -25.22 5.91 11.33
CA SER A 136 -26.13 6.08 10.19
C SER A 136 -25.51 5.64 8.85
N SER A 137 -24.22 5.90 8.63
CA SER A 137 -23.56 5.59 7.35
C SER A 137 -22.98 4.18 7.27
N VAL A 138 -22.36 3.66 8.34
CA VAL A 138 -21.63 2.37 8.29
C VAL A 138 -22.54 1.15 8.08
N PRO A 139 -23.73 1.03 8.69
CA PRO A 139 -24.59 -0.15 8.49
C PRO A 139 -25.11 -0.34 7.06
N LYS A 140 -24.94 0.65 6.19
CA LYS A 140 -25.34 0.59 4.78
C LYS A 140 -24.26 -0.04 3.88
N LEU A 141 -23.05 -0.24 4.41
CA LEU A 141 -21.89 -0.70 3.67
C LEU A 141 -21.43 -2.06 4.19
N THR A 142 -20.94 -2.90 3.29
CA THR A 142 -20.23 -4.13 3.66
C THR A 142 -18.86 -3.81 4.28
N LEU A 143 -18.25 -4.76 5.00
CA LEU A 143 -16.91 -4.58 5.57
C LEU A 143 -15.85 -4.19 4.53
N ASP A 144 -15.86 -4.83 3.36
CA ASP A 144 -14.90 -4.54 2.29
C ASP A 144 -15.12 -3.13 1.72
N GLU A 145 -16.37 -2.73 1.46
CA GLU A 145 -16.70 -1.38 1.00
C GLU A 145 -16.35 -0.31 2.04
N LEU A 146 -16.49 -0.62 3.33
CA LEU A 146 -16.09 0.27 4.42
C LEU A 146 -14.57 0.53 4.39
N PHE A 147 -13.76 -0.48 4.08
CA PHE A 147 -12.32 -0.32 3.93
C PHE A 147 -11.96 0.49 2.68
N GLU A 148 -12.64 0.26 1.56
CA GLU A 148 -12.39 0.98 0.30
C GLU A 148 -12.85 2.44 0.37
N LYS A 149 -14.03 2.71 0.93
CA LYS A 149 -14.68 4.03 0.97
C LYS A 149 -14.44 4.81 2.26
N LYS A 150 -13.45 4.42 3.07
CA LYS A 150 -13.15 5.08 4.35
C LYS A 150 -12.97 6.60 4.22
N ASP A 151 -12.36 7.07 3.12
CA ASP A 151 -12.07 8.49 2.93
C ASP A 151 -13.33 9.27 2.55
N GLU A 152 -14.24 8.64 1.80
CA GLU A 152 -15.55 9.21 1.45
C GLU A 152 -16.44 9.35 2.70
N ILE A 153 -16.47 8.30 3.54
CA ILE A 153 -17.21 8.33 4.81
C ILE A 153 -16.63 9.39 5.74
N ALA A 154 -15.30 9.48 5.84
CA ALA A 154 -14.66 10.50 6.66
C ALA A 154 -15.06 11.93 6.23
N LEU A 155 -15.19 12.17 4.92
CA LEU A 155 -15.65 13.45 4.38
C LEU A 155 -17.13 13.71 4.67
N GLU A 156 -17.99 12.70 4.52
CA GLU A 156 -19.41 12.80 4.84
C GLU A 156 -19.63 13.13 6.34
N VAL A 157 -18.97 12.37 7.22
CA VAL A 157 -18.99 12.60 8.67
C VAL A 157 -18.44 13.98 9.02
N GLN A 158 -17.34 14.40 8.38
CA GLN A 158 -16.80 15.75 8.57
C GLN A 158 -17.86 16.81 8.25
N LYS A 159 -18.58 16.67 7.14
CA LYS A 159 -19.59 17.65 6.71
C LYS A 159 -20.76 17.73 7.69
N GLN A 160 -21.30 16.59 8.10
CA GLN A 160 -22.41 16.53 9.06
C GLN A 160 -22.02 17.15 10.41
N VAL A 161 -20.85 16.76 10.95
CA VAL A 161 -20.36 17.28 12.23
C VAL A 161 -20.00 18.76 12.13
N ALA A 162 -19.46 19.23 10.99
CA ALA A 162 -19.13 20.63 10.78
C ALA A 162 -20.37 21.53 10.77
N GLU A 163 -21.47 21.08 10.16
CA GLU A 163 -22.73 21.82 10.12
C GLU A 163 -23.28 22.04 11.53
N GLU A 164 -23.35 20.98 12.33
CA GLU A 164 -23.81 21.02 13.72
C GLU A 164 -22.88 21.87 14.61
N MET A 165 -21.56 21.63 14.54
CA MET A 165 -20.58 22.29 15.41
C MET A 165 -20.37 23.78 15.08
N SER A 166 -20.68 24.20 13.86
CA SER A 166 -20.63 25.61 13.44
C SER A 166 -21.58 26.48 14.28
N THR A 167 -22.74 25.95 14.68
CA THR A 167 -23.73 26.65 15.52
C THR A 167 -23.23 27.00 16.93
N TYR A 168 -22.24 26.22 17.40
CA TYR A 168 -21.55 26.40 18.68
C TYR A 168 -20.23 27.17 18.54
N GLY A 169 -19.90 27.70 17.35
CA GLY A 169 -18.67 28.47 17.14
C GLY A 169 -17.40 27.64 16.97
N TYR A 170 -17.52 26.34 16.66
CA TYR A 170 -16.38 25.46 16.38
C TYR A 170 -16.26 25.18 14.88
N ILE A 171 -15.04 25.14 14.38
CA ILE A 171 -14.71 24.78 13.00
C ILE A 171 -14.04 23.40 13.02
N ILE A 172 -14.65 22.45 12.33
CA ILE A 172 -14.03 21.16 12.03
C ILE A 172 -13.15 21.33 10.80
N VAL A 173 -11.85 21.11 10.95
CA VAL A 173 -10.86 21.29 9.89
C VAL A 173 -10.75 20.01 9.06
N LYS A 174 -10.59 18.87 9.72
CA LYS A 174 -10.44 17.57 9.05
C LYS A 174 -10.88 16.44 9.98
N THR A 175 -11.56 15.45 9.42
CA THR A 175 -11.84 14.17 10.09
C THR A 175 -11.16 13.05 9.32
N LEU A 176 -10.50 12.15 10.03
CA LEU A 176 -9.74 11.02 9.46
C LEU A 176 -10.15 9.73 10.15
N ILE A 177 -10.51 8.72 9.38
CA ILE A 177 -10.64 7.35 9.90
C ILE A 177 -9.25 6.72 9.89
N THR A 178 -8.63 6.65 11.07
CA THR A 178 -7.25 6.16 11.24
C THR A 178 -7.16 4.64 11.21
N LYS A 179 -8.18 3.95 11.73
CA LYS A 179 -8.20 2.49 11.86
C LYS A 179 -9.62 1.97 11.78
N VAL A 180 -9.79 0.84 11.11
CA VAL A 180 -11.02 0.05 11.10
C VAL A 180 -10.61 -1.38 11.44
N GLU A 181 -11.11 -1.89 12.56
CA GLU A 181 -10.78 -3.23 13.06
C GLU A 181 -12.06 -4.03 13.31
N PRO A 182 -12.29 -5.12 12.57
CA PRO A 182 -13.32 -6.09 12.93
C PRO A 182 -12.86 -6.92 14.15
N ASP A 183 -13.81 -7.62 14.76
CA ASP A 183 -13.52 -8.61 15.80
C ASP A 183 -12.42 -9.60 15.39
N ALA A 184 -11.59 -10.00 16.37
CA ALA A 184 -10.43 -10.84 16.13
C ALA A 184 -10.78 -12.17 15.44
N GLU A 185 -11.91 -12.78 15.81
CA GLU A 185 -12.40 -14.03 15.23
C GLU A 185 -12.78 -13.87 13.76
N VAL A 186 -13.46 -12.77 13.40
CA VAL A 186 -13.83 -12.47 12.01
C VAL A 186 -12.59 -12.19 11.18
N LYS A 187 -11.65 -11.41 11.73
CA LYS A 187 -10.37 -11.11 11.07
C LYS A 187 -9.58 -12.38 10.77
N GLN A 188 -9.51 -13.32 11.71
CA GLN A 188 -8.83 -14.59 11.51
C GLN A 188 -9.54 -15.42 10.43
N SER A 189 -10.85 -15.58 10.53
CA SER A 189 -11.65 -16.36 9.57
C SER A 189 -11.51 -15.81 8.14
N MET A 190 -11.58 -14.48 7.97
CA MET A 190 -11.38 -13.83 6.67
C MET A 190 -9.98 -14.05 6.11
N ASN A 191 -8.94 -13.97 6.95
CA ASN A 191 -7.57 -14.26 6.54
C ASN A 191 -7.41 -15.72 6.10
N GLU A 192 -8.05 -16.67 6.78
CA GLU A 192 -8.05 -18.09 6.42
C GLU A 192 -8.79 -18.34 5.09
N ILE A 193 -9.98 -17.76 4.90
CA ILE A 193 -10.75 -17.85 3.64
C ILE A 193 -9.94 -17.26 2.48
N ASN A 194 -9.36 -16.08 2.66
CA ASN A 194 -8.54 -15.43 1.64
C ASN A 194 -7.28 -16.23 1.32
N ALA A 195 -6.61 -16.80 2.34
CA ALA A 195 -5.47 -17.67 2.13
C ALA A 195 -5.86 -18.96 1.38
N ALA A 196 -6.99 -19.58 1.73
CA ALA A 196 -7.50 -20.76 1.05
C ALA A 196 -7.89 -20.46 -0.41
N GLN A 197 -8.57 -19.34 -0.66
CA GLN A 197 -8.95 -18.91 -2.00
C GLN A 197 -7.73 -18.60 -2.86
N ARG A 198 -6.73 -17.88 -2.32
CA ARG A 198 -5.44 -17.64 -3.00
C ARG A 198 -4.72 -18.94 -3.31
N LYS A 199 -4.68 -19.89 -2.37
CA LYS A 199 -4.10 -21.23 -2.61
C LYS A 199 -4.84 -21.99 -3.71
N ARG A 200 -6.18 -21.93 -3.74
CA ARG A 200 -6.99 -22.58 -4.77
C ARG A 200 -6.70 -21.99 -6.14
N VAL A 201 -6.67 -20.67 -6.27
CA VAL A 201 -6.34 -20.00 -7.53
C VAL A 201 -4.91 -20.35 -7.95
N ALA A 202 -3.93 -20.26 -7.05
CA ALA A 202 -2.56 -20.65 -7.35
C ALA A 202 -2.42 -22.12 -7.80
N ALA A 203 -3.17 -23.03 -7.19
CA ALA A 203 -3.19 -24.44 -7.60
C ALA A 203 -3.84 -24.64 -8.98
N GLN A 204 -4.89 -23.88 -9.30
CA GLN A 204 -5.51 -23.91 -10.63
C GLN A 204 -4.58 -23.36 -11.72
N GLU A 205 -3.94 -22.22 -11.47
CA GLU A 205 -2.96 -21.63 -12.38
C GLU A 205 -1.75 -22.55 -12.57
N LEU A 206 -1.26 -23.21 -11.51
CA LEU A 206 -0.18 -24.19 -11.61
C LEU A 206 -0.60 -25.41 -12.44
N ALA A 207 -1.81 -25.93 -12.22
CA ALA A 207 -2.34 -27.07 -12.97
C ALA A 207 -2.51 -26.73 -14.47
N GLU A 208 -2.99 -25.53 -14.80
CA GLU A 208 -3.10 -25.10 -16.20
C GLU A 208 -1.71 -24.87 -16.81
N ALA A 209 -0.76 -24.29 -16.06
CA ALA A 209 0.63 -24.15 -16.50
C ALA A 209 1.28 -25.52 -16.79
N ASP A 210 1.08 -26.52 -15.93
CA ASP A 210 1.59 -27.87 -16.14
C ASP A 210 0.96 -28.53 -17.37
N LYS A 211 -0.34 -28.37 -17.57
CA LYS A 211 -1.05 -28.86 -18.76
C LYS A 211 -0.51 -28.20 -20.04
N ILE A 212 -0.35 -26.87 -20.06
CA ILE A 212 0.23 -26.15 -21.20
C ILE A 212 1.63 -26.69 -21.48
N LYS A 213 2.48 -26.83 -20.45
CA LYS A 213 3.83 -27.37 -20.58
C LYS A 213 3.84 -28.78 -21.19
N ILE A 214 2.99 -29.69 -20.72
CA ILE A 214 2.89 -31.07 -21.23
C ILE A 214 2.42 -31.07 -22.69
N VAL A 215 1.38 -30.31 -23.02
CA VAL A 215 0.86 -30.23 -24.39
C VAL A 215 1.90 -29.63 -25.34
N THR A 216 2.54 -28.53 -24.96
CA THR A 216 3.59 -27.89 -25.76
C THR A 216 4.78 -28.83 -25.96
N ALA A 217 5.21 -29.56 -24.92
CA ALA A 217 6.29 -30.55 -25.06
C ALA A 217 5.89 -31.71 -25.98
N ALA A 218 4.68 -32.24 -25.85
CA ALA A 218 4.19 -33.32 -26.71
C ALA A 218 4.05 -32.86 -28.18
N SER A 219 3.55 -31.65 -28.42
CA SER A 219 3.49 -31.05 -29.76
C SER A 219 4.88 -30.80 -30.34
N ALA A 220 5.83 -30.35 -29.52
CA ALA A 220 7.21 -30.15 -29.96
C ALA A 220 7.89 -31.48 -30.35
N GLU A 221 7.66 -32.56 -29.59
CA GLU A 221 8.19 -33.88 -29.92
C GLU A 221 7.53 -34.45 -31.19
N ALA A 222 6.20 -34.34 -31.32
CA ALA A 222 5.51 -34.78 -32.53
C ALA A 222 5.97 -34.01 -33.78
N GLU A 223 6.20 -32.70 -33.65
CA GLU A 223 6.70 -31.87 -34.75
C GLU A 223 8.16 -32.19 -35.09
N LYS A 224 9.00 -32.45 -34.09
CA LYS A 224 10.37 -32.93 -34.28
C LYS A 224 10.39 -34.25 -35.04
N ASP A 225 9.58 -35.23 -34.65
CA ASP A 225 9.50 -36.53 -35.32
C ASP A 225 8.99 -36.40 -36.75
N ARG A 226 8.01 -35.52 -36.98
CA ARG A 226 7.50 -35.20 -38.31
C ARG A 226 8.60 -34.59 -39.19
N LEU A 227 9.30 -33.57 -38.70
CA LEU A 227 10.40 -32.91 -39.41
C LEU A 227 11.54 -33.89 -39.70
N HIS A 228 11.86 -34.77 -38.74
CA HIS A 228 12.85 -35.83 -38.93
C HIS A 228 12.42 -36.82 -40.04
N GLY A 229 11.16 -37.25 -40.05
CA GLY A 229 10.62 -38.12 -41.09
C GLY A 229 10.63 -37.48 -42.48
N VAL A 230 10.26 -36.20 -42.58
CA VAL A 230 10.36 -35.43 -43.83
C VAL A 230 11.81 -35.31 -44.27
N GLY A 231 12.74 -35.02 -43.35
CA GLY A 231 14.16 -34.95 -43.63
C GLY A 231 14.73 -36.26 -44.19
N ILE A 232 14.34 -37.42 -43.63
CA ILE A 232 14.73 -38.73 -44.17
C ILE A 232 14.17 -38.95 -45.58
N ALA A 233 12.91 -38.59 -45.81
CA ALA A 233 12.28 -38.76 -47.13
C ALA A 233 12.94 -37.87 -48.19
N GLU A 234 13.22 -36.61 -47.86
CA GLU A 234 13.94 -35.67 -48.73
C GLU A 234 15.38 -36.12 -48.97
N GLN A 235 16.09 -36.58 -47.94
CA GLN A 235 17.43 -37.15 -48.07
C GLN A 235 17.42 -38.36 -49.01
N ARG A 236 16.46 -39.29 -48.85
CA ARG A 236 16.31 -40.46 -49.74
C ARG A 236 16.04 -40.05 -51.18
N LYS A 237 15.19 -39.04 -51.38
CA LYS A 237 14.91 -38.51 -52.72
C LYS A 237 16.16 -37.89 -53.35
N ALA A 238 16.90 -37.06 -52.61
CA ALA A 238 18.14 -36.46 -53.08
C ALA A 238 19.20 -37.49 -53.45
N ILE A 239 19.32 -38.59 -52.68
CA ILE A 239 20.20 -39.72 -53.00
C ILE A 239 19.78 -40.36 -54.34
N VAL A 240 18.49 -40.66 -54.52
CA VAL A 240 17.99 -41.28 -55.77
C VAL A 240 18.20 -40.35 -56.98
N ASP A 241 17.90 -39.06 -56.82
CA ASP A 241 18.08 -38.07 -57.88
C ASP A 241 19.57 -37.92 -58.26
N GLY A 242 20.46 -37.77 -57.27
CA GLY A 242 21.90 -37.70 -57.51
C GLY A 242 22.47 -38.97 -58.15
N LEU A 243 21.93 -40.14 -57.78
CA LEU A 243 22.32 -41.40 -58.39
C LEU A 243 21.82 -41.52 -59.85
N ALA A 244 20.59 -41.07 -60.12
CA ALA A 244 20.04 -41.04 -61.47
C ALA A 244 20.84 -40.10 -62.40
N ASP A 245 21.28 -38.95 -61.87
CA ASP A 245 22.15 -38.03 -62.59
C ASP A 245 23.54 -38.63 -62.82
N SER A 246 24.11 -39.31 -61.82
CA SER A 246 25.37 -40.06 -61.97
C SER A 246 25.27 -41.14 -63.06
N ILE A 247 24.14 -41.86 -63.14
CA ILE A 247 23.90 -42.87 -64.20
C ILE A 247 23.80 -42.22 -65.59
N LYS A 248 23.14 -41.05 -65.71
CA LYS A 248 23.06 -40.32 -66.99
C LYS A 248 24.43 -39.84 -67.46
N GLU A 249 25.25 -39.32 -66.54
CA GLU A 249 26.61 -38.85 -66.85
C GLU A 249 27.52 -40.00 -67.31
N LEU A 250 27.45 -41.15 -66.63
CA LEU A 250 28.18 -42.37 -67.03
C LEU A 250 27.77 -42.90 -68.40
N LYS A 251 26.47 -42.85 -68.74
CA LYS A 251 25.98 -43.18 -70.09
C LYS A 251 26.45 -42.18 -71.16
N GLY A 252 26.65 -40.90 -70.80
CA GLY A 252 27.15 -39.86 -71.69
C GLY A 252 28.66 -39.96 -71.98
N ALA A 253 29.43 -40.59 -71.09
CA ALA A 253 30.89 -40.76 -71.22
C ALA A 253 31.33 -41.89 -72.17
N ASN A 254 30.42 -42.45 -72.99
CA ASN A 254 30.71 -43.44 -74.04
C ASN A 254 31.24 -44.80 -73.54
N ILE A 255 30.88 -45.21 -72.32
CA ILE A 255 31.11 -46.56 -71.78
C ILE A 255 29.78 -47.33 -71.83
N GLU A 256 29.64 -48.30 -72.73
CA GLU A 256 28.48 -49.20 -72.79
C GLU A 256 28.51 -50.19 -71.63
N LEU A 257 28.10 -49.75 -70.44
CA LEU A 257 27.83 -50.64 -69.30
C LEU A 257 26.40 -51.18 -69.43
N THR A 258 26.24 -52.50 -69.32
CA THR A 258 24.92 -53.14 -69.25
C THR A 258 24.21 -52.79 -67.93
N GLU A 259 22.87 -52.80 -67.93
CA GLU A 259 22.06 -52.51 -66.72
C GLU A 259 22.47 -53.38 -65.51
N GLU A 260 22.89 -54.61 -65.76
CA GLU A 260 23.42 -55.54 -64.75
C GLU A 260 24.72 -55.05 -64.11
N GLN A 261 25.65 -54.50 -64.90
CA GLN A 261 26.92 -53.96 -64.40
C GLN A 261 26.72 -52.67 -63.59
N ILE A 262 25.83 -51.78 -64.05
CA ILE A 262 25.46 -50.56 -63.32
C ILE A 262 24.85 -50.92 -61.96
N MET A 263 23.96 -51.91 -61.93
CA MET A 263 23.38 -52.37 -60.67
C MET A 263 24.38 -53.06 -59.76
N SER A 264 25.33 -53.83 -60.30
CA SER A 264 26.38 -54.45 -59.49
C SER A 264 27.30 -53.42 -58.81
N ILE A 265 27.68 -52.36 -59.53
CA ILE A 265 28.50 -51.26 -58.99
C ILE A 265 27.70 -50.49 -57.95
N LEU A 266 26.41 -50.23 -58.20
CA LEU A 266 25.53 -49.55 -57.25
C LEU A 266 25.37 -50.33 -55.93
N LEU A 267 25.08 -51.63 -56.01
CA LEU A 267 24.93 -52.49 -54.83
C LEU A 267 26.25 -52.62 -54.07
N THR A 268 27.38 -52.68 -54.78
CA THR A 268 28.71 -52.73 -54.16
C THR A 268 29.03 -51.43 -53.44
N ASN A 269 28.78 -50.27 -54.06
CA ASN A 269 28.98 -48.98 -53.39
C ASN A 269 28.02 -48.79 -52.21
N GLN A 270 26.74 -49.14 -52.34
CA GLN A 270 25.79 -49.04 -51.23
C GLN A 270 26.18 -49.98 -50.08
N TYR A 271 26.71 -51.17 -50.38
CA TYR A 271 27.30 -52.04 -49.38
C TYR A 271 28.51 -51.38 -48.70
N LEU A 272 29.46 -50.78 -49.45
CA LEU A 272 30.60 -50.08 -48.86
C LEU A 272 30.20 -48.82 -48.05
N ASP A 273 29.20 -48.08 -48.50
CA ASP A 273 28.68 -46.90 -47.80
C ASP A 273 27.95 -47.30 -46.51
N THR A 274 27.18 -48.40 -46.52
CA THR A 274 26.62 -48.93 -45.27
C THR A 274 27.74 -49.35 -44.31
N LEU A 275 28.80 -49.99 -44.80
CA LEU A 275 29.98 -50.33 -43.98
C LEU A 275 30.65 -49.08 -43.38
N ASN A 276 30.83 -48.01 -44.15
CA ASN A 276 31.40 -46.75 -43.65
C ASN A 276 30.49 -46.08 -42.61
N ASN A 277 29.18 -46.01 -42.84
CA ASN A 277 28.23 -45.46 -41.86
C ASN A 277 28.22 -46.25 -40.53
N PHE A 278 28.36 -47.58 -40.61
CA PHE A 278 28.52 -48.43 -39.42
C PHE A 278 29.88 -48.26 -38.72
N ALA A 279 30.92 -47.82 -39.44
CA ALA A 279 32.24 -47.54 -38.88
C ALA A 279 32.32 -46.14 -38.21
N ASP A 280 31.64 -45.13 -38.75
CA ASP A 280 31.66 -43.75 -38.24
C ASP A 280 30.73 -43.49 -37.03
N SER A 281 29.87 -44.46 -36.68
CA SER A 281 29.01 -44.38 -35.50
C SER A 281 29.84 -44.55 -34.21
N SER A 282 30.39 -43.45 -33.70
CA SER A 282 31.29 -43.43 -32.55
C SER A 282 30.68 -44.05 -31.27
N GLY A 283 31.17 -45.23 -30.87
CA GLY A 283 30.86 -45.86 -29.57
C GLY A 283 30.60 -47.38 -29.58
N ASN A 284 30.40 -48.01 -30.74
CA ASN A 284 30.17 -49.46 -30.84
C ASN A 284 31.40 -50.22 -31.36
N ASN A 285 31.79 -51.30 -30.68
CA ASN A 285 32.72 -52.30 -31.22
C ASN A 285 31.98 -53.14 -32.27
N THR A 286 32.05 -52.75 -33.53
CA THR A 286 31.36 -53.45 -34.64
C THR A 286 32.09 -54.76 -34.97
N ILE A 287 31.47 -55.90 -34.66
CA ILE A 287 31.94 -57.24 -35.04
C ILE A 287 31.24 -57.64 -36.33
N PHE A 288 32.00 -57.79 -37.42
CA PHE A 288 31.47 -58.27 -38.70
C PHE A 288 31.25 -59.79 -38.65
N LEU A 289 29.98 -60.19 -38.66
CA LEU A 289 29.57 -61.58 -38.85
C LEU A 289 29.33 -61.82 -40.34
N PRO A 290 30.19 -62.56 -41.04
CA PRO A 290 30.00 -62.88 -42.44
C PRO A 290 28.80 -63.83 -42.59
N ALA A 291 27.84 -63.45 -43.44
CA ALA A 291 26.60 -64.19 -43.66
C ALA A 291 26.75 -65.40 -44.61
N ASN A 292 27.98 -65.71 -45.05
CA ASN A 292 28.29 -66.88 -45.84
C ASN A 292 28.72 -68.06 -44.94
N PRO A 293 28.35 -69.31 -45.27
CA PRO A 293 28.68 -70.49 -44.46
C PRO A 293 30.18 -70.66 -44.15
N GLU A 294 31.07 -70.21 -45.04
CA GLU A 294 32.53 -70.26 -44.85
C GLU A 294 33.04 -69.24 -43.82
N GLY A 295 32.37 -68.09 -43.70
CA GLY A 295 32.80 -67.04 -42.80
C GLY A 295 32.65 -67.42 -41.32
N VAL A 296 31.68 -68.28 -40.99
CA VAL A 296 31.47 -68.83 -39.65
C VAL A 296 32.66 -69.68 -39.19
N GLU A 297 33.30 -70.41 -40.11
CA GLU A 297 34.48 -71.22 -39.79
C GLU A 297 35.71 -70.34 -39.50
N SER A 298 35.86 -69.24 -40.23
CA SER A 298 36.93 -68.26 -40.01
C SER A 298 36.81 -67.58 -38.63
N ILE A 299 35.60 -67.22 -38.21
CA ILE A 299 35.33 -66.63 -36.89
C ILE A 299 35.60 -67.61 -35.77
N ARG A 300 35.15 -68.87 -35.92
CA ARG A 300 35.46 -69.93 -34.95
C ARG A 300 36.96 -70.09 -34.79
N THR A 301 37.71 -70.04 -35.89
CA THR A 301 39.17 -70.16 -35.87
C THR A 301 39.82 -68.95 -35.19
N GLN A 302 39.40 -67.73 -35.49
CA GLN A 302 39.91 -66.50 -34.85
C GLN A 302 39.61 -66.44 -33.35
N ILE A 303 38.39 -66.83 -32.92
CA ILE A 303 38.00 -66.89 -31.50
C ILE A 303 38.84 -67.93 -30.75
N LEU A 304 39.03 -69.14 -31.31
CA LEU A 304 39.87 -70.17 -30.71
C LEU A 304 41.35 -69.77 -30.64
N SER A 305 41.83 -69.01 -31.63
CA SER A 305 43.19 -68.50 -31.67
C SER A 305 43.43 -67.41 -30.62
N ALA A 306 42.48 -66.49 -30.47
CA ALA A 306 42.53 -65.43 -29.45
C ALA A 306 42.40 -65.99 -28.02
N LEU A 307 41.61 -67.06 -27.82
CA LEU A 307 41.51 -67.76 -26.54
C LEU A 307 42.77 -68.56 -26.18
N LYS A 308 43.53 -69.04 -27.18
CA LYS A 308 44.83 -69.71 -26.98
C LYS A 308 46.00 -68.75 -26.77
N ALA A 309 45.86 -67.49 -27.18
CA ALA A 309 46.91 -66.47 -27.07
C ALA A 309 46.97 -65.78 -25.68
N LYS A 310 46.33 -66.36 -24.65
CA LYS A 310 46.33 -65.85 -23.28
C LYS A 310 46.93 -66.87 -22.31
#